data_AF-A0A2E6ZHB6-F1
#
_entry.id   AF-A0A2E6ZHB6-F1
#
_cell.length_a   1.000
_cell.length_b   1.000
_cell.length_c   1.000
_cell.angle_alpha   90.00
_cell.angle_beta   90.00
_cell.angle_gamma   90.00
#
_symmetry.space_group_name_H-M   'P 1'
#
loop_
_entity.id
_entity.type
_entity.pdbx_description
1 polymer ?
#
loop_
_entity_poly.entity_id
_entity_poly.type
_entity_poly.pdbx_seq_one_letter_code
_entity_poly.pdbx_strand_id
1 'polypeptide(L)'
;MDIAVVFELLGDYDEWRAVFDEDLPARQQFSESMVAGPLDNGQVAILAYGVDMEKMAAFMGTEEFAQRTSKFHGPPTIYQLSDITPPH
;
A
#
# COMPACT_ATOMS: atom_id res chain seq x y z
N MET A 1 -4.27 -2.26 12.90
CA MET A 1 -5.57 -2.07 12.24
C MET A 1 -5.47 -2.55 10.81
N ASP A 2 -6.59 -2.84 10.16
CA ASP A 2 -6.58 -3.32 8.79
C ASP A 2 -7.03 -2.19 7.85
N ILE A 3 -6.32 -2.03 6.75
CA ILE A 3 -6.53 -0.93 5.81
C ILE A 3 -6.45 -1.41 4.36
N ALA A 4 -7.14 -0.68 3.49
CA ALA A 4 -6.91 -0.72 2.06
C ALA A 4 -6.32 0.61 1.60
N VAL A 5 -5.24 0.57 0.83
CA VAL A 5 -4.64 1.75 0.20
C VAL A 5 -4.88 1.65 -1.29
N VAL A 6 -5.50 2.66 -1.88
CA VAL A 6 -5.82 2.70 -3.31
C VAL A 6 -5.22 3.97 -3.92
N PHE A 7 -4.52 3.84 -5.04
CA PHE A 7 -3.95 4.97 -5.76
C PHE A 7 -3.96 4.73 -7.27
N GLU A 8 -3.96 5.83 -8.03
CA GLU A 8 -3.71 5.81 -9.47
C GLU A 8 -2.26 5.42 -9.76
N LEU A 9 -2.05 4.47 -10.66
CA LEU A 9 -0.72 4.08 -11.14
C LEU A 9 -0.32 5.01 -12.30
N LEU A 10 0.77 5.75 -12.12
CA LEU A 10 1.28 6.71 -13.11
C LEU A 10 2.34 6.10 -14.05
N GLY A 11 2.77 4.88 -13.79
CA GLY A 11 3.86 4.20 -14.51
C GLY A 11 3.58 2.72 -14.75
N ASP A 12 4.66 1.96 -14.94
CA ASP A 12 4.57 0.52 -15.16
C ASP A 12 4.29 -0.24 -13.85
N TYR A 13 3.41 -1.24 -13.92
CA TYR A 13 3.00 -2.01 -12.74
C TYR A 13 4.14 -2.90 -12.24
N ASP A 14 4.91 -3.52 -13.13
CA ASP A 14 5.97 -4.46 -12.75
C ASP A 14 7.14 -3.69 -12.11
N GLU A 15 7.46 -2.49 -12.62
CA GLU A 15 8.43 -1.60 -11.98
C GLU A 15 7.98 -1.15 -10.58
N TRP A 16 6.72 -0.72 -10.45
CA TRP A 16 6.17 -0.36 -9.15
C TRP A 16 6.17 -1.57 -8.19
N ARG A 17 5.82 -2.75 -8.70
CA ARG A 17 5.74 -3.98 -7.92
C ARG A 17 7.11 -4.41 -7.39
N ALA A 18 8.16 -4.26 -8.18
CA ALA A 18 9.53 -4.54 -7.75
C ALA A 18 9.92 -3.67 -6.54
N VAL A 19 9.65 -2.36 -6.60
CA VAL A 19 9.92 -1.44 -5.48
C VAL A 19 9.09 -1.82 -4.25
N PHE A 20 7.81 -2.15 -4.43
CA PHE A 20 6.96 -2.60 -3.34
C PHE A 20 7.51 -3.88 -2.68
N ASP A 21 7.96 -4.85 -3.46
CA ASP A 21 8.50 -6.12 -2.97
C ASP A 21 9.87 -5.94 -2.29
N GLU A 22 10.72 -5.02 -2.74
CA GLU A 22 11.98 -4.64 -2.07
C GLU A 22 11.75 -4.12 -0.65
N ASP A 23 10.66 -3.39 -0.41
CA ASP A 23 10.32 -2.85 0.90
C ASP A 23 9.74 -3.90 1.87
N LEU A 24 9.59 -5.17 1.47
CA LEU A 24 9.02 -6.23 2.30
C LEU A 24 9.64 -6.32 3.72
N PRO A 25 10.99 -6.31 3.91
CA PRO A 25 11.58 -6.37 5.24
C PRO A 25 11.24 -5.17 6.12
N ALA A 26 11.03 -3.98 5.53
CA ALA A 26 10.60 -2.79 6.25
C ALA A 26 9.11 -2.86 6.60
N ARG A 27 8.28 -3.27 5.64
CA ARG A 27 6.81 -3.42 5.82
C ARG A 27 6.44 -4.43 6.90
N GLN A 28 7.23 -5.49 7.05
CA GLN A 28 7.04 -6.49 8.12
C GLN A 28 7.24 -5.94 9.55
N GLN A 29 7.86 -4.77 9.71
CA GLN A 29 8.03 -4.14 11.02
C GLN A 29 6.77 -3.42 11.52
N PHE A 30 5.84 -3.13 10.61
CA PHE A 30 4.63 -2.36 10.89
C PHE A 30 3.35 -2.99 10.31
N SER A 31 3.41 -4.19 9.75
CA SER A 31 2.24 -4.93 9.28
C SER A 31 2.45 -6.44 9.41
N GLU A 32 1.38 -7.17 9.65
CA GLU A 32 1.39 -8.63 9.69
C GLU A 32 1.40 -9.22 8.27
N SER A 33 0.61 -8.61 7.37
CA SER A 33 0.62 -8.96 5.95
C SER A 33 0.21 -7.79 5.08
N MET A 34 0.73 -7.78 3.85
CA MET A 34 0.31 -6.86 2.82
C MET A 34 0.28 -7.57 1.47
N VAL A 35 -0.83 -7.46 0.76
CA VAL A 35 -1.00 -7.96 -0.61
C VAL A 35 -1.41 -6.82 -1.51
N ALA A 36 -0.85 -6.79 -2.72
CA ALA A 36 -1.15 -5.74 -3.68
C ALA A 36 -1.50 -6.31 -5.05
N GLY A 37 -2.39 -5.63 -5.75
CA GLY A 37 -2.86 -6.02 -7.08
C GLY A 37 -3.36 -4.84 -7.89
N PRO A 38 -3.31 -4.94 -9.24
CA PRO A 38 -3.90 -3.95 -10.12
C PRO A 38 -5.43 -4.02 -10.07
N LEU A 39 -6.08 -2.89 -10.34
CA LEU A 39 -7.51 -2.76 -10.57
C LEU A 39 -7.74 -2.38 -12.05
N ASP A 40 -8.91 -2.73 -12.58
CA ASP A 40 -9.25 -2.55 -14.01
C ASP A 40 -9.23 -1.09 -14.49
N ASN A 41 -9.27 -0.12 -13.55
CA ASN A 41 -9.30 1.31 -13.83
C ASN A 41 -7.92 1.97 -13.75
N GLY A 42 -6.83 1.21 -13.89
CA GLY A 42 -5.46 1.73 -13.83
C GLY A 42 -5.02 2.14 -12.42
N GLN A 43 -5.71 1.65 -11.40
CA GLN A 43 -5.32 1.81 -10.01
C GLN A 43 -4.60 0.57 -9.49
N VAL A 44 -3.94 0.73 -8.35
CA VAL A 44 -3.45 -0.38 -7.54
C VAL A 44 -4.13 -0.31 -6.19
N ALA A 45 -4.53 -1.48 -5.68
CA ALA A 45 -4.98 -1.66 -4.31
C ALA A 45 -3.93 -2.45 -3.52
N ILE A 46 -3.67 -2.00 -2.30
CA ILE A 46 -2.90 -2.72 -1.28
C ILE A 46 -3.86 -3.03 -0.13
N LEU A 47 -4.06 -4.31 0.17
CA LEU A 47 -4.71 -4.74 1.41
C LEU A 47 -3.62 -5.00 2.44
N ALA A 48 -3.70 -4.34 3.58
CA ALA A 48 -2.74 -4.45 4.66
C ALA A 48 -3.44 -4.80 5.97
N TYR A 49 -2.94 -5.83 6.65
CA TYR A 49 -3.51 -6.36 7.89
C TYR A 49 -2.54 -6.18 9.06
N GLY A 50 -3.09 -5.96 10.25
CA GLY A 50 -2.29 -5.82 11.47
C GLY A 50 -1.38 -4.59 11.44
N VAL A 51 -1.79 -3.50 10.78
CA VAL A 51 -0.95 -2.31 10.58
C VAL A 51 -0.79 -1.49 11.86
N ASP A 52 0.46 -1.20 12.19
CA ASP A 52 0.87 -0.18 13.15
C ASP A 52 0.97 1.17 12.42
N MET A 53 -0.06 2.00 12.57
CA MET A 53 -0.20 3.25 11.81
C MET A 53 0.90 4.27 12.12
N GLU A 54 1.41 4.30 13.35
CA GLU A 54 2.48 5.23 13.73
C GLU A 54 3.78 4.85 13.04
N LYS A 55 4.14 3.56 13.05
CA LYS A 55 5.34 3.07 12.34
C LYS A 55 5.20 3.18 10.82
N MET A 56 4.02 2.89 10.28
CA MET A 56 3.76 3.10 8.85
C MET A 56 3.96 4.57 8.47
N ALA A 57 3.41 5.51 9.24
CA ALA A 57 3.59 6.93 8.99
C ALA A 57 5.07 7.36 9.11
N ALA A 58 5.81 6.82 10.07
CA ALA A 58 7.25 7.08 10.21
C ALA A 58 8.05 6.58 9.00
N PHE A 59 7.72 5.40 8.47
CA PHE A 59 8.37 4.84 7.28
C PHE A 59 8.03 5.63 6.01
N MET A 60 6.73 5.85 5.76
CA MET A 60 6.25 6.55 4.57
C MET A 60 6.57 8.04 4.56
N GLY A 61 6.78 8.64 5.74
CA GLY A 61 7.16 10.04 5.89
C GLY A 61 8.64 10.33 5.63
N THR A 62 9.45 9.33 5.31
CA THR A 62 10.87 9.53 4.99
C THR A 62 11.03 10.15 3.60
N GLU A 63 12.03 11.03 3.45
CA GLU A 63 12.38 11.60 2.14
C GLU A 63 12.82 10.52 1.15
N GLU A 64 13.52 9.49 1.62
CA GLU A 64 13.98 8.36 0.79
C GLU A 64 12.80 7.63 0.16
N PHE A 65 11.78 7.29 0.97
CA PHE A 65 10.58 6.63 0.47
C PHE A 65 9.87 7.50 -0.57
N ALA A 66 9.65 8.79 -0.24
CA ALA A 66 8.99 9.72 -1.15
C ALA A 66 9.72 9.86 -2.50
N GLN A 67 11.06 9.93 -2.49
CA GLN A 67 11.87 10.03 -3.72
C GLN A 67 11.77 8.76 -4.58
N ARG A 68 11.74 7.58 -3.96
CA ARG A 68 11.65 6.29 -4.66
C ARG A 68 10.26 6.04 -5.23
N THR A 69 9.20 6.42 -4.52
CA THR A 69 7.82 5.99 -4.86
C THR A 69 6.99 7.06 -5.58
N SER A 70 7.24 8.35 -5.38
CA SER A 70 6.37 9.44 -5.88
C SER A 70 6.16 9.47 -7.40
N LYS A 71 7.11 8.93 -8.18
CA LYS A 71 6.98 8.82 -9.63
C LYS A 71 5.97 7.77 -10.09
N PHE A 72 5.62 6.81 -9.23
CA PHE A 72 4.79 5.66 -9.61
C PHE A 72 3.31 5.87 -9.32
N HIS A 73 2.92 6.79 -8.43
CA HIS A 73 1.55 6.86 -7.96
C HIS A 73 1.04 8.28 -7.75
N GLY A 74 -0.26 8.46 -8.00
CA GLY A 74 -1.00 9.62 -7.51
C GLY A 74 -1.18 9.59 -5.99
N PRO A 75 -1.79 10.63 -5.39
CA PRO A 75 -2.09 10.64 -3.96
C PRO A 75 -2.95 9.41 -3.56
N PRO A 76 -2.54 8.63 -2.53
CA PRO A 76 -3.31 7.47 -2.11
C PRO A 76 -4.54 7.87 -1.31
N THR A 77 -5.61 7.09 -1.46
CA THR A 77 -6.75 7.07 -0.56
C THR A 77 -6.64 5.88 0.37
N ILE A 78 -6.83 6.09 1.67
CA ILE A 78 -6.74 5.04 2.69
C ILE A 78 -8.13 4.78 3.26
N TYR A 79 -8.56 3.52 3.22
CA TYR A 79 -9.80 3.03 3.79
C TYR A 79 -9.50 2.14 4.99
N GLN A 80 -10.29 2.25 6.04
CA GLN A 80 -10.30 1.24 7.10
C GLN A 80 -11.08 0.01 6.63
N LEU A 81 -10.51 -1.18 6.83
CA LEU A 81 -11.19 -2.44 6.59
C LEU A 81 -11.90 -2.90 7.87
N SER A 82 -13.08 -3.45 7.69
CA SER A 82 -13.85 -4.08 8.75
C SER A 82 -14.60 -5.27 8.16
N ASP A 83 -14.70 -6.34 8.94
CA ASP A 83 -15.49 -7.51 8.54
C ASP A 83 -16.95 -7.11 8.32
N ILE A 84 -17.55 -7.69 7.29
CA ILE A 84 -18.98 -7.61 7.02
C ILE A 84 -19.54 -9.02 6.95
N THR A 85 -20.77 -9.18 7.40
CA THR A 85 -21.52 -10.42 7.13
C THR A 85 -21.79 -10.49 5.63
N PRO A 86 -21.45 -11.59 4.93
CA PRO A 86 -21.76 -11.74 3.52
C PRO A 86 -23.26 -11.58 3.26
N PRO A 87 -23.67 -10.90 2.17
CA PRO A 87 -25.07 -10.83 1.79
C PRO A 87 -25.62 -12.23 1.47
N HIS A 88 -26.86 -12.49 1.91
CA HIS A 88 -27.62 -13.71 1.58
C HIS A 88 -28.21 -13.65 0.18
#